data_AF-A0A2H6KAP1-F1
#
_entry.id   AF-A0A2H6KAP1-F1
#
_cell.length_a   1.000
_cell.length_b   1.000
_cell.length_c   1.000
_cell.angle_alpha   90.00
_cell.angle_beta   90.00
_cell.angle_gamma   90.00
#
_symmetry.space_group_name_H-M   'P 1'
#
loop_
_entity.id
_entity.type
_entity.pdbx_description
1 polymer ?
#
loop_
_entity_poly.entity_id
_entity_poly.type
_entity_poly.pdbx_seq_one_letter_code
_entity_poly.pdbx_strand_id
1 'polypeptide(L)'
;MVRQPKKLTDCPENLRESIDWLIQVKHGNGGEGLKNLADALKKLINEAITKATTSLQHKSHKLSCSPNPHDPLSYCSTLDKDIKSKNEELKNAKNSNNTSEISSLESQINDLKSNKDDCTKSHFMDGERMSSLEAEVHDGIDVIVKLTQFSGGEDSIVTLIEKEIERLEKQHNDCEKSPQPHASSDCPQHKLLEELKEKRETLSQNNSNCETLLNNLCTGLEKFLGFSNGSATG
;
A
#
# COMPACT_ATOMS: atom_id res chain seq x y z
N MET A 1 42.29 -6.28 -20.87
CA MET A 1 41.96 -4.87 -21.18
C MET A 1 40.61 -4.57 -20.56
N VAL A 2 40.60 -3.89 -19.41
CA VAL A 2 39.36 -3.59 -18.67
C VAL A 2 38.72 -2.38 -19.33
N ARG A 3 37.52 -2.53 -19.90
CA ARG A 3 36.75 -1.40 -20.44
C ARG A 3 36.27 -0.56 -19.26
N GLN A 4 36.77 0.66 -19.12
CA GLN A 4 36.19 1.61 -18.17
C GLN A 4 34.84 2.08 -18.69
N PRO A 5 33.80 2.16 -17.83
CA PRO A 5 32.52 2.72 -18.22
C PRO A 5 32.70 4.20 -18.57
N LYS A 6 32.34 4.58 -19.80
CA LYS A 6 32.35 5.96 -20.29
C LYS A 6 31.19 6.74 -19.64
N LYS A 7 31.38 8.03 -19.35
CA LYS A 7 30.28 8.88 -18.86
C LYS A 7 29.26 9.09 -19.98
N LEU A 8 28.02 9.42 -19.61
CA LEU A 8 26.92 9.65 -20.55
C LEU A 8 27.25 10.74 -21.60
N THR A 9 28.08 11.71 -21.22
CA THR A 9 28.57 12.82 -22.07
C THR A 9 29.72 12.41 -23.00
N ASP A 10 30.36 11.27 -22.76
CA ASP A 10 31.57 10.83 -23.47
C ASP A 10 31.22 9.93 -24.67
N CYS A 11 29.93 9.65 -24.90
CA CYS A 11 29.40 8.90 -26.03
C CYS A 11 28.22 9.67 -26.64
N PRO A 12 28.42 10.35 -27.79
CA PRO A 12 27.40 11.20 -28.38
C PRO A 12 26.12 10.42 -28.75
N GLU A 13 26.22 9.13 -29.06
CA GLU A 13 25.08 8.26 -29.32
C GLU A 13 24.21 8.03 -28.07
N ASN A 14 24.81 7.69 -26.92
CA ASN A 14 24.08 7.46 -25.68
C ASN A 14 23.39 8.74 -25.18
N LEU A 15 24.05 9.88 -25.37
CA LEU A 15 23.48 11.19 -25.06
C LEU A 15 22.28 11.48 -25.95
N ARG A 16 22.40 11.24 -27.26
CA ARG A 16 21.32 11.41 -28.24
C ARG A 16 20.12 10.51 -27.92
N GLU A 17 20.34 9.24 -27.63
CA GLU A 17 19.27 8.30 -27.25
C GLU A 17 18.56 8.73 -25.95
N SER A 18 19.32 9.22 -24.97
CA SER A 18 18.75 9.72 -23.70
C SER A 18 17.90 10.98 -23.91
N ILE A 19 18.32 11.86 -24.83
CA ILE A 19 17.59 13.06 -25.22
C ILE A 19 16.30 12.69 -25.97
N ASP A 20 16.38 11.81 -26.96
CA ASP A 20 15.22 11.35 -27.72
C ASP A 20 14.18 10.68 -26.79
N TRP A 21 14.65 9.90 -25.81
CA TRP A 21 13.79 9.30 -24.80
C TRP A 21 13.10 10.37 -23.94
N LEU A 22 13.82 11.40 -23.47
CA LEU A 22 13.24 12.52 -22.71
C LEU A 22 12.18 13.28 -23.51
N ILE A 23 12.44 13.55 -24.79
CA ILE A 23 11.49 14.22 -25.69
C ILE A 23 10.25 13.35 -25.90
N GLN A 24 10.40 12.05 -26.12
CA GLN A 24 9.26 11.13 -26.27
C GLN A 24 8.42 11.03 -24.99
N VAL A 25 9.08 10.94 -23.83
CA VAL A 25 8.39 10.87 -22.52
C VAL A 25 7.65 12.18 -22.22
N LYS A 26 8.24 13.33 -22.58
CA LYS A 26 7.64 14.64 -22.32
C LYS A 26 6.55 15.03 -23.31
N HIS A 27 6.83 14.89 -24.59
CA HIS A 27 6.01 15.42 -25.69
C HIS A 27 5.27 14.34 -26.48
N GLY A 28 5.48 13.06 -26.17
CA GLY A 28 4.75 11.96 -26.77
C GLY A 28 3.24 12.10 -26.61
N ASN A 29 2.49 11.42 -27.50
CA ASN A 29 1.03 11.37 -27.46
C ASN A 29 0.35 12.76 -27.46
N GLY A 30 0.81 13.68 -28.30
CA GLY A 30 0.18 15.01 -28.46
C GLY A 30 0.56 16.03 -27.38
N GLY A 31 1.71 15.86 -26.70
CA GLY A 31 2.18 16.76 -25.65
C GLY A 31 1.73 16.39 -24.24
N GLU A 32 0.98 15.30 -24.08
CA GLU A 32 0.49 14.80 -22.79
C GLU A 32 1.28 13.59 -22.26
N GLY A 33 2.50 13.36 -22.76
CA GLY A 33 3.30 12.18 -22.44
C GLY A 33 3.52 11.99 -20.92
N LEU A 34 3.91 13.06 -20.22
CA LEU A 34 4.14 13.00 -18.76
C LEU A 34 2.87 12.83 -17.96
N LYS A 35 1.77 13.45 -18.38
CA LYS A 35 0.47 13.31 -17.74
C LYS A 35 -0.02 11.86 -17.84
N ASN A 36 0.03 11.29 -19.04
CA ASN A 36 -0.35 9.89 -19.26
C ASN A 36 0.56 8.92 -18.50
N LEU A 37 1.86 9.20 -18.42
CA LEU A 37 2.80 8.43 -17.60
C LEU A 37 2.48 8.54 -16.11
N ALA A 38 2.21 9.75 -15.62
CA ALA A 38 1.83 10.00 -14.23
C ALA A 38 0.54 9.25 -13.87
N ASP A 39 -0.46 9.28 -14.74
CA ASP A 39 -1.73 8.57 -14.55
C ASP A 39 -1.54 7.05 -14.54
N ALA A 40 -0.74 6.52 -15.47
CA ALA A 40 -0.41 5.09 -15.51
C ALA A 40 0.36 4.63 -14.27
N LEU A 41 1.36 5.41 -13.83
CA LEU A 41 2.11 5.15 -12.61
C LEU A 41 1.21 5.24 -11.37
N LYS A 42 0.34 6.25 -11.30
CA LYS A 42 -0.63 6.41 -10.22
C LYS A 42 -1.56 5.20 -10.14
N LYS A 43 -2.09 4.74 -11.28
CA LYS A 43 -2.93 3.54 -11.33
C LYS A 43 -2.18 2.29 -10.86
N LEU A 44 -0.97 2.05 -11.36
CA LEU A 44 -0.14 0.91 -10.98
C LEU A 44 0.16 0.92 -9.48
N ILE A 45 0.56 2.07 -8.93
CA ILE A 45 0.89 2.22 -7.52
C ILE A 45 -0.37 2.05 -6.67
N ASN A 46 -1.50 2.63 -7.06
CA ASN A 46 -2.76 2.47 -6.34
C ASN A 46 -3.21 1.00 -6.30
N GLU A 47 -3.13 0.27 -7.42
CA GLU A 47 -3.44 -1.17 -7.42
C GLU A 47 -2.51 -1.97 -6.49
N ALA A 48 -1.23 -1.59 -6.41
CA ALA A 48 -0.29 -2.19 -5.48
C ALA A 48 -0.62 -1.84 -4.02
N ILE A 49 -0.97 -0.58 -3.74
CA ILE A 49 -1.44 -0.11 -2.42
C ILE A 49 -2.68 -0.88 -1.99
N THR A 50 -3.70 -1.01 -2.85
CA THR A 50 -4.93 -1.73 -2.51
C THR A 50 -4.65 -3.18 -2.17
N LYS A 51 -3.83 -3.88 -2.98
CA LYS A 51 -3.46 -5.28 -2.72
C LYS A 51 -2.67 -5.44 -1.43
N ALA A 52 -1.70 -4.56 -1.19
CA ALA A 52 -0.89 -4.57 0.01
C ALA A 52 -1.76 -4.27 1.25
N THR A 53 -2.63 -3.27 1.18
CA THR A 53 -3.56 -2.89 2.25
C THR A 53 -4.47 -4.06 2.62
N THR A 54 -5.10 -4.74 1.66
CA THR A 54 -5.93 -5.93 1.92
C THR A 54 -5.13 -7.05 2.58
N SER A 55 -3.89 -7.30 2.11
CA SER A 55 -3.01 -8.31 2.70
C SER A 55 -2.61 -7.97 4.14
N LEU A 56 -2.26 -6.71 4.41
CA LEU A 56 -1.90 -6.26 5.76
C LEU A 56 -3.10 -6.22 6.70
N GLN A 57 -4.29 -5.81 6.22
CA GLN A 57 -5.53 -5.89 6.99
C GLN A 57 -5.81 -7.33 7.41
N HIS A 58 -5.62 -8.29 6.51
CA HIS A 58 -5.76 -9.70 6.86
C HIS A 58 -4.79 -10.11 7.98
N LYS A 59 -3.52 -9.72 7.90
CA LYS A 59 -2.51 -9.98 8.96
C LYS A 59 -2.86 -9.31 10.29
N SER A 60 -3.24 -8.03 10.28
CA SER A 60 -3.69 -7.27 11.46
C SER A 60 -4.91 -7.94 12.11
N HIS A 61 -5.87 -8.38 11.30
CA HIS A 61 -7.01 -9.12 11.81
C HIS A 61 -6.65 -10.49 12.41
N LYS A 62 -5.62 -11.19 11.90
CA LYS A 62 -5.12 -12.42 12.54
C LYS A 62 -4.58 -12.13 13.94
N LEU A 63 -3.81 -11.05 14.10
CA LEU A 63 -3.25 -10.65 15.39
C LEU A 63 -4.36 -10.41 16.42
N SER A 64 -5.45 -9.75 16.03
CA SER A 64 -6.59 -9.50 16.92
C SER A 64 -7.48 -10.73 17.15
N CYS A 65 -7.58 -11.64 16.17
CA CYS A 65 -8.41 -12.84 16.27
C CYS A 65 -7.74 -13.99 17.03
N SER A 66 -6.41 -14.09 16.97
CA SER A 66 -5.63 -15.19 17.57
C SER A 66 -5.89 -15.44 19.06
N PRO A 67 -5.97 -14.41 19.93
CA PRO A 67 -6.20 -14.64 21.36
C PRO A 67 -7.62 -15.10 21.69
N ASN A 68 -8.63 -14.68 20.92
CA ASN A 68 -10.05 -14.92 21.20
C ASN A 68 -10.85 -15.28 19.93
N PRO A 69 -10.60 -16.46 19.33
CA PRO A 69 -11.17 -16.80 18.02
C PRO A 69 -12.68 -16.98 18.03
N HIS A 70 -13.25 -17.32 19.19
CA HIS A 70 -14.70 -17.55 19.37
C HIS A 70 -15.49 -16.29 19.74
N ASP A 71 -14.84 -15.12 19.82
CA ASP A 71 -15.54 -13.87 20.07
C ASP A 71 -16.55 -13.59 18.93
N PRO A 72 -17.82 -13.22 19.22
CA PRO A 72 -18.81 -12.88 18.19
C PRO A 72 -18.43 -11.70 17.27
N LEU A 73 -17.47 -10.89 17.71
CA LEU A 73 -16.86 -9.77 17.00
C LEU A 73 -15.45 -10.11 16.48
N SER A 74 -15.00 -11.37 16.59
CA SER A 74 -13.73 -11.81 16.03
C SER A 74 -13.72 -11.70 14.51
N TYR A 75 -12.51 -11.64 13.93
CA TYR A 75 -12.37 -11.62 12.48
C TYR A 75 -12.95 -12.88 11.82
N CYS A 76 -12.76 -14.06 12.42
CA CYS A 76 -13.37 -15.30 11.94
C CYS A 76 -14.90 -15.23 11.93
N SER A 77 -15.51 -14.64 12.96
CA SER A 77 -16.97 -14.42 13.03
C SER A 77 -17.45 -13.44 11.96
N THR A 78 -16.66 -12.42 11.63
CA THR A 78 -16.95 -11.49 10.52
C THR A 78 -16.86 -12.20 9.17
N LEU A 79 -15.80 -12.99 8.94
CA LEU A 79 -15.66 -13.80 7.72
C LEU A 79 -16.84 -14.77 7.54
N ASP A 80 -17.34 -15.38 8.62
CA ASP A 80 -18.53 -16.23 8.56
C ASP A 80 -19.80 -15.48 8.13
N LYS A 81 -19.99 -14.25 8.64
CA LYS A 81 -21.11 -13.38 8.23
C LYS A 81 -20.99 -12.98 6.76
N ASP A 82 -19.79 -12.62 6.32
CA ASP A 82 -19.52 -12.22 4.93
C ASP A 82 -19.73 -13.39 3.96
N ILE A 83 -19.22 -14.59 4.31
CA ILE A 83 -19.45 -15.81 3.54
C ILE A 83 -20.95 -16.09 3.44
N LYS A 84 -21.70 -15.96 4.54
CA LYS A 84 -23.15 -16.17 4.51
C LYS A 84 -23.85 -15.16 3.60
N SER A 85 -23.56 -13.87 3.74
CA SER A 85 -24.13 -12.80 2.91
C SER A 85 -23.83 -13.03 1.43
N LYS A 86 -22.57 -13.33 1.08
CA LYS A 86 -22.16 -13.57 -0.30
C LYS A 86 -22.78 -14.84 -0.90
N ASN A 87 -23.01 -15.88 -0.09
CA ASN A 87 -23.75 -17.05 -0.55
C ASN A 87 -25.23 -16.75 -0.83
N GLU A 88 -25.85 -15.85 -0.06
CA GLU A 88 -27.22 -15.39 -0.32
C GLU A 88 -27.29 -14.55 -1.61
N GLU A 89 -26.34 -13.63 -1.82
CA GLU A 89 -26.17 -12.90 -3.08
C GLU A 89 -25.97 -13.85 -4.27
N LEU A 90 -25.11 -14.87 -4.12
CA LEU A 90 -24.84 -15.86 -5.15
C LEU A 90 -26.10 -16.66 -5.51
N LYS A 91 -26.91 -17.03 -4.51
CA LYS A 91 -28.18 -17.71 -4.74
C LYS A 91 -29.13 -16.85 -5.57
N ASN A 92 -29.21 -15.55 -5.27
CA ASN A 92 -30.04 -14.61 -6.01
C ASN A 92 -29.53 -14.41 -7.44
N ALA A 93 -28.22 -14.24 -7.63
CA ALA A 93 -27.59 -14.13 -8.96
C ALA A 93 -27.79 -15.39 -9.82
N LYS A 94 -27.79 -16.58 -9.20
CA LYS A 94 -28.12 -17.85 -9.84
C LYS A 94 -29.58 -17.90 -10.29
N ASN A 95 -30.50 -17.34 -9.52
CA ASN A 95 -31.92 -17.27 -9.90
C ASN A 95 -32.17 -16.27 -11.06
N SER A 96 -31.36 -15.22 -11.18
CA SER A 96 -31.45 -14.23 -12.25
C SER A 96 -30.58 -14.54 -13.48
N ASN A 97 -29.84 -15.66 -13.49
CA ASN A 97 -28.93 -16.08 -14.55
C ASN A 97 -27.84 -15.03 -14.93
N ASN A 98 -27.35 -14.26 -13.96
CA ASN A 98 -26.28 -13.28 -14.20
C ASN A 98 -24.88 -13.94 -14.13
N THR A 99 -24.42 -14.51 -15.25
CA THR A 99 -23.18 -15.32 -15.31
C THR A 99 -21.91 -14.57 -14.85
N SER A 100 -21.76 -13.28 -15.17
CA SER A 100 -20.57 -12.52 -14.77
C SER A 100 -20.54 -12.25 -13.27
N GLU A 101 -21.70 -11.98 -12.68
CA GLU A 101 -21.87 -11.78 -11.24
C GLU A 101 -21.64 -13.08 -10.46
N ILE A 102 -22.11 -14.22 -10.99
CA ILE A 102 -21.88 -15.54 -10.40
C ILE A 102 -20.38 -15.83 -10.25
N SER A 103 -19.60 -15.70 -11.33
CA SER A 103 -18.15 -15.98 -11.28
C SER A 103 -17.42 -15.05 -10.30
N SER A 104 -17.81 -13.77 -10.25
CA SER A 104 -17.24 -12.80 -9.31
C SER A 104 -17.55 -13.16 -7.85
N LEU A 105 -18.81 -13.51 -7.55
CA LEU A 105 -19.24 -13.90 -6.22
C LEU A 105 -18.59 -15.22 -5.77
N GLU A 106 -18.44 -16.20 -6.67
CA GLU A 106 -17.75 -17.47 -6.37
C GLU A 106 -16.28 -17.24 -6.03
N SER A 107 -15.60 -16.34 -6.77
CA SER A 107 -14.22 -15.95 -6.44
C SER A 107 -14.15 -15.31 -5.04
N GLN A 108 -15.01 -14.33 -4.75
CA GLN A 108 -15.03 -13.65 -3.45
C GLN A 108 -15.30 -14.62 -2.28
N ILE A 109 -16.23 -15.57 -2.45
CA ILE A 109 -16.52 -16.58 -1.43
C ILE A 109 -15.30 -17.48 -1.19
N ASN A 110 -14.58 -17.86 -2.25
CA ASN A 110 -13.38 -18.68 -2.12
C ASN A 110 -12.26 -17.93 -1.41
N ASP A 111 -12.07 -16.65 -1.70
CA ASP A 111 -11.09 -15.80 -1.02
C ASP A 111 -11.42 -15.67 0.49
N LEU A 112 -12.70 -15.43 0.84
CA LEU A 112 -13.14 -15.36 2.23
C LEU A 112 -12.90 -16.69 2.98
N LYS A 113 -13.17 -17.83 2.33
CA LYS A 113 -12.90 -19.15 2.90
C LYS A 113 -11.40 -19.39 3.11
N SER A 114 -10.57 -19.01 2.12
CA SER A 114 -9.12 -19.11 2.21
C SER A 114 -8.58 -18.27 3.37
N ASN A 115 -9.03 -17.02 3.48
CA ASN A 115 -8.67 -16.12 4.59
C ASN A 115 -9.11 -16.70 5.94
N LYS A 116 -10.29 -17.33 6.02
CA LYS A 116 -10.75 -17.95 7.27
C LYS A 116 -9.89 -19.14 7.67
N ASP A 117 -9.57 -20.02 6.72
CA ASP A 117 -8.70 -21.18 6.95
C ASP A 117 -7.30 -20.73 7.41
N ASP A 118 -6.73 -19.73 6.74
CA ASP A 118 -5.44 -19.15 7.07
C ASP A 118 -5.43 -18.45 8.44
N CYS A 119 -6.51 -17.72 8.79
CA CYS A 119 -6.69 -17.16 10.12
C CYS A 119 -6.78 -18.25 11.19
N THR A 120 -7.54 -19.32 10.92
CA THR A 120 -7.74 -20.43 11.87
C THR A 120 -6.43 -21.14 12.19
N LYS A 121 -5.55 -21.32 11.19
CA LYS A 121 -4.20 -21.87 11.38
C LYS A 121 -3.29 -20.99 12.24
N SER A 122 -3.63 -19.71 12.36
CA SER A 122 -2.86 -18.70 13.09
C SER A 122 -3.43 -18.43 14.50
N HIS A 123 -4.46 -19.16 14.93
CA HIS A 123 -4.99 -19.05 16.28
C HIS A 123 -4.03 -19.59 17.33
N PHE A 124 -4.01 -18.96 18.50
CA PHE A 124 -3.10 -19.31 19.61
C PHE A 124 -1.63 -19.31 19.20
N MET A 125 -1.25 -18.37 18.33
CA MET A 125 0.15 -18.21 17.92
C MET A 125 1.02 -17.85 19.12
N ASP A 126 2.26 -18.34 19.14
CA ASP A 126 3.22 -17.96 20.17
C ASP A 126 3.66 -16.48 20.03
N GLY A 127 4.30 -15.96 21.08
CA GLY A 127 4.71 -14.56 21.14
C GLY A 127 5.76 -14.17 20.09
N GLU A 128 6.63 -15.10 19.67
CA GLU A 128 7.63 -14.83 18.63
C GLU A 128 6.95 -14.65 17.28
N ARG A 129 6.03 -15.55 16.93
CA ARG A 129 5.25 -15.46 15.70
C ARG A 129 4.37 -14.22 15.69
N MET A 130 3.76 -13.87 16.82
CA MET A 130 2.97 -12.65 16.97
C MET A 130 3.82 -11.40 16.72
N SER A 131 4.98 -11.29 17.37
CA SER A 131 5.90 -10.16 17.22
C SER A 131 6.41 -10.02 15.79
N SER A 132 6.75 -11.15 15.14
CA SER A 132 7.15 -11.16 13.73
C SER A 132 6.02 -10.67 12.82
N LEU A 133 4.78 -11.09 13.07
CA LEU A 133 3.63 -10.68 12.28
C LEU A 133 3.28 -9.20 12.50
N GLU A 134 3.45 -8.67 13.72
CA GLU A 134 3.33 -7.23 14.02
C GLU A 134 4.38 -6.40 13.27
N ALA A 135 5.64 -6.84 13.26
CA ALA A 135 6.70 -6.19 12.49
C ALA A 135 6.37 -6.19 10.99
N GLU A 136 5.91 -7.31 10.43
CA GLU A 136 5.47 -7.39 9.03
C GLU A 136 4.33 -6.41 8.71
N VAL A 137 3.38 -6.23 9.63
CA VAL A 137 2.27 -5.28 9.47
C VAL A 137 2.81 -3.85 9.48
N HIS A 138 3.66 -3.52 10.44
CA HIS A 138 4.23 -2.19 10.58
C HIS A 138 5.12 -1.79 9.39
N ASP A 139 6.08 -2.65 9.01
CA ASP A 139 6.96 -2.39 7.87
C ASP A 139 6.16 -2.23 6.57
N GLY A 140 5.11 -3.05 6.41
CA GLY A 140 4.19 -2.94 5.29
C GLY A 140 3.46 -1.61 5.26
N ILE A 141 2.99 -1.11 6.41
CA ILE A 141 2.34 0.21 6.52
C ILE A 141 3.33 1.31 6.12
N ASP A 142 4.59 1.26 6.56
CA ASP A 142 5.60 2.26 6.18
C ASP A 142 5.81 2.35 4.66
N VAL A 143 5.90 1.20 3.99
CA VAL A 143 6.00 1.14 2.53
C VAL A 143 4.76 1.72 1.86
N ILE A 144 3.56 1.35 2.32
CA ILE A 144 2.30 1.85 1.73
C ILE A 144 2.17 3.36 1.95
N VAL A 145 2.55 3.89 3.12
CA VAL A 145 2.53 5.34 3.40
C VAL A 145 3.41 6.08 2.40
N LYS A 146 4.64 5.61 2.15
CA LYS A 146 5.55 6.22 1.17
C LYS A 146 4.99 6.17 -0.25
N LEU A 147 4.40 5.05 -0.64
CA LEU A 147 3.76 4.90 -1.95
C LEU A 147 2.55 5.84 -2.09
N THR A 148 1.75 5.97 -1.04
CA THR A 148 0.59 6.87 -0.99
C THR A 148 1.02 8.32 -1.04
N GLN A 149 2.10 8.68 -0.34
CA GLN A 149 2.73 10.00 -0.41
C GLN A 149 3.11 10.35 -1.84
N PHE A 150 3.74 9.39 -2.54
CA PHE A 150 4.16 9.54 -3.91
C PHE A 150 3.00 9.66 -4.92
N SER A 151 2.00 8.77 -4.83
CA SER A 151 0.90 8.71 -5.82
C SER A 151 -0.26 9.66 -5.53
N GLY A 152 -0.42 10.11 -4.27
CA GLY A 152 -1.66 10.71 -3.76
C GLY A 152 -2.84 9.78 -3.86
N GLY A 153 -2.59 8.53 -3.48
CA GLY A 153 -3.54 7.43 -3.47
C GLY A 153 -4.40 7.37 -2.20
N GLU A 154 -5.23 6.33 -2.19
CA GLU A 154 -6.49 6.10 -1.47
C GLU A 154 -6.56 6.31 0.05
N ASP A 155 -7.77 6.60 0.53
CA ASP A 155 -8.20 6.58 1.94
C ASP A 155 -8.09 5.20 2.62
N SER A 156 -7.91 4.13 1.84
CA SER A 156 -7.87 2.75 2.32
C SER A 156 -6.74 2.49 3.31
N ILE A 157 -5.59 3.16 3.15
CA ILE A 157 -4.47 3.10 4.11
C ILE A 157 -4.80 3.83 5.41
N VAL A 158 -5.57 4.93 5.37
CA VAL A 158 -5.97 5.66 6.58
C VAL A 158 -6.82 4.76 7.47
N THR A 159 -7.77 4.03 6.86
CA THR A 159 -8.59 3.05 7.59
C THR A 159 -7.74 1.91 8.18
N LEU A 160 -6.71 1.44 7.47
CA LEU A 160 -5.80 0.42 8.00
C LEU A 160 -5.01 0.95 9.21
N ILE A 161 -4.45 2.17 9.12
CA ILE A 161 -3.71 2.79 10.22
C ILE A 161 -4.62 3.00 11.44
N GLU A 162 -5.84 3.48 11.25
CA GLU A 162 -6.81 3.69 12.34
C GLU A 162 -7.16 2.38 13.06
N LYS A 163 -7.43 1.30 12.32
CA LYS A 163 -7.68 -0.02 12.91
C LYS A 163 -6.48 -0.55 13.69
N GLU A 164 -5.27 -0.29 13.20
CA GLU A 164 -4.05 -0.72 13.87
C GLU A 164 -3.79 0.07 15.16
N ILE A 165 -4.06 1.38 15.14
CA ILE A 165 -4.08 2.24 16.33
C ILE A 165 -5.07 1.68 17.37
N GLU A 166 -6.32 1.42 16.97
CA GLU A 166 -7.33 0.84 17.88
C GLU A 166 -6.91 -0.52 18.46
N ARG A 167 -6.22 -1.35 17.67
CA ARG A 167 -5.71 -2.66 18.11
C ARG A 167 -4.65 -2.48 19.20
N LEU A 168 -3.67 -1.61 18.96
CA LEU A 168 -2.58 -1.33 19.89
C LEU A 168 -3.09 -0.66 21.17
N GLU A 169 -4.05 0.26 21.07
CA GLU A 169 -4.70 0.89 22.23
C GLU A 169 -5.47 -0.12 23.10
N LYS A 170 -6.05 -1.18 22.51
CA LYS A 170 -6.68 -2.26 23.30
C LYS A 170 -5.64 -3.08 24.06
N GLN A 171 -4.49 -3.36 23.45
CA GLN A 171 -3.38 -4.07 24.09
C GLN A 171 -2.69 -3.23 25.18
N HIS A 172 -2.72 -1.90 25.06
CA HIS A 172 -2.16 -0.95 26.03
C HIS A 172 -2.72 -1.10 27.45
N ASN A 173 -3.99 -1.48 27.60
CA ASN A 173 -4.64 -1.67 28.91
C ASN A 173 -3.98 -2.75 29.79
N ASP A 174 -3.15 -3.61 29.20
CA ASP A 174 -2.41 -4.65 29.92
C ASP A 174 -1.00 -4.20 30.34
N CYS A 175 -0.45 -3.15 29.71
CA CYS A 175 0.87 -2.57 30.06
C CYS A 175 0.78 -1.64 31.30
N GLU A 176 -0.28 -0.83 31.41
CA GLU A 176 -0.50 0.07 32.57
C GLU A 176 -0.79 -0.66 33.89
N LYS A 177 -1.18 -1.94 33.85
CA LYS A 177 -1.40 -2.77 35.04
C LYS A 177 -0.11 -3.37 35.61
N SER A 178 1.03 -3.15 34.96
CA SER A 178 2.33 -3.64 35.41
C SER A 178 2.82 -2.85 36.64
N PRO A 179 3.27 -3.51 37.74
CA PRO A 179 3.62 -2.82 38.99
C PRO A 179 4.88 -1.93 38.94
N GLN A 180 5.58 -1.84 37.80
CA GLN A 180 6.85 -1.11 37.72
C GLN A 180 6.70 0.24 37.02
N PRO A 181 7.18 1.35 37.63
CA PRO A 181 7.16 2.68 37.04
C PRO A 181 8.29 2.80 36.01
N HIS A 182 8.05 2.32 34.80
CA HIS A 182 8.83 2.76 33.65
C HIS A 182 8.07 3.93 33.02
N ALA A 183 8.79 4.98 32.61
CA ALA A 183 8.17 6.08 31.89
C ALA A 183 7.50 5.48 30.64
N SER A 184 6.20 5.77 30.47
CA SER A 184 5.35 5.27 29.37
C SER A 184 5.94 5.52 27.97
N SER A 185 6.99 6.33 27.83
CA SER A 185 7.66 6.66 26.57
C SER A 185 8.62 5.60 26.02
N ASP A 186 9.11 4.65 26.84
CA ASP A 186 10.17 3.70 26.41
C ASP A 186 9.66 2.31 26.03
N CYS A 187 8.34 2.09 26.05
CA CYS A 187 7.74 0.84 25.60
C CYS A 187 7.69 0.78 24.06
N PRO A 188 8.15 -0.30 23.42
CA PRO A 188 8.11 -0.46 21.96
C PRO A 188 6.71 -0.27 21.36
N GLN A 189 5.65 -0.67 22.08
CA GLN A 189 4.26 -0.52 21.63
C GLN A 189 3.81 0.96 21.62
N HIS A 190 4.24 1.76 22.60
CA HIS A 190 3.96 3.20 22.64
C HIS A 190 4.64 3.94 21.50
N LYS A 191 5.91 3.60 21.23
CA LYS A 191 6.64 4.17 20.10
C LYS A 191 5.95 3.87 18.77
N LEU A 192 5.53 2.62 18.58
CA LEU A 192 4.79 2.18 17.41
C LEU A 192 3.46 2.94 17.25
N LEU A 193 2.71 3.11 18.33
CA LEU A 193 1.43 3.83 18.33
C LEU A 193 1.62 5.30 17.91
N GLU A 194 2.61 6.00 18.47
CA GLU A 194 2.89 7.40 18.13
C GLU A 194 3.37 7.53 16.67
N GLU A 195 4.22 6.61 16.19
CA GLU A 195 4.65 6.59 14.79
C GLU A 195 3.46 6.38 13.83
N LEU A 196 2.49 5.54 14.18
CA LEU A 196 1.29 5.34 13.37
C LEU A 196 0.39 6.59 13.34
N LYS A 197 0.26 7.30 14.48
CA LYS A 197 -0.48 8.57 14.55
C LYS A 197 0.18 9.64 13.67
N GLU A 198 1.50 9.80 13.75
CA GLU A 198 2.25 10.74 12.91
C GLU A 198 2.11 10.43 11.42
N LYS A 199 2.17 9.14 11.03
CA LYS A 199 1.95 8.71 9.64
C LYS A 199 0.54 9.06 9.16
N ARG A 200 -0.49 8.89 9.99
CA ARG A 200 -1.87 9.29 9.69
C ARG A 200 -1.99 10.79 9.43
N GLU A 201 -1.40 11.61 10.30
CA GLU A 201 -1.40 13.07 10.13
C GLU A 201 -0.67 13.49 8.85
N THR A 202 0.48 12.89 8.57
CA THR A 202 1.26 13.17 7.36
C THR A 202 0.47 12.85 6.09
N LEU A 203 -0.28 11.74 6.07
CA LEU A 203 -1.14 11.40 4.95
C LEU A 203 -2.28 12.43 4.75
N SER A 204 -2.85 12.97 5.84
CA SER A 204 -3.91 13.97 5.77
C SER A 204 -3.46 15.31 5.14
N GLN A 205 -2.17 15.61 5.20
CA GLN A 205 -1.57 16.82 4.65
C GLN A 205 -1.03 16.65 3.23
N ASN A 206 -1.07 15.42 2.68
CA ASN A 206 -0.40 15.11 1.44
C ASN A 206 -1.16 15.66 0.21
N ASN A 207 -0.55 16.63 -0.47
CA ASN A 207 -1.01 17.21 -1.72
C ASN A 207 -0.18 16.62 -2.89
N SER A 208 -0.45 15.38 -3.28
CA SER A 208 0.40 14.72 -4.27
C SER A 208 0.47 15.47 -5.60
N ASN A 209 1.62 15.36 -6.23
CA ASN A 209 1.83 15.88 -7.57
C ASN A 209 2.88 15.02 -8.28
N CYS A 210 2.58 13.73 -8.49
CA CYS A 210 3.44 12.82 -9.26
C CYS A 210 3.80 13.45 -10.62
N GLU A 211 2.82 14.09 -11.26
CA GLU A 211 3.01 14.91 -12.46
C GLU A 211 3.99 16.08 -12.20
N THR A 212 3.79 16.83 -11.11
CA THR A 212 4.74 17.71 -10.40
C THR A 212 6.20 17.26 -10.48
N LEU A 213 6.45 16.12 -9.85
CA LEU A 213 7.78 15.55 -9.72
C LEU A 213 8.36 15.16 -11.08
N LEU A 214 7.56 14.49 -11.92
CA LEU A 214 7.98 14.08 -13.25
C LEU A 214 8.29 15.29 -14.15
N ASN A 215 7.48 16.34 -14.09
CA ASN A 215 7.72 17.60 -14.79
C ASN A 215 9.02 18.27 -14.32
N ASN A 216 9.26 18.31 -13.00
CA ASN A 216 10.48 18.89 -12.44
C ASN A 216 11.72 18.07 -12.82
N LEU A 217 11.64 16.74 -12.80
CA LEU A 217 12.71 15.85 -13.22
C LEU A 217 13.05 16.04 -14.70
N CYS A 218 12.04 16.00 -15.58
CA CYS A 218 12.24 16.20 -17.02
C CYS A 218 12.78 17.60 -17.32
N THR A 219 12.25 18.65 -16.68
CA THR A 219 12.75 20.02 -16.84
C THR A 219 14.19 20.17 -16.32
N GLY A 220 14.54 19.52 -15.22
CA GLY A 220 15.90 19.50 -14.67
C GLY A 220 16.89 18.82 -15.62
N LEU A 221 16.49 17.69 -16.20
CA LEU A 221 17.29 16.97 -17.19
C LEU A 221 17.49 17.76 -18.47
N GLU A 222 16.44 18.42 -19.00
CA GLU A 222 16.57 19.32 -20.14
C GLU A 222 17.58 20.44 -19.89
N LYS A 223 17.49 21.12 -18.74
CA LYS A 223 18.44 22.18 -18.36
C LYS A 223 19.87 21.65 -18.22
N PHE A 224 20.04 20.49 -17.57
CA PHE A 224 21.34 19.84 -17.43
C PHE A 224 21.96 19.51 -18.80
N LEU A 225 21.13 19.13 -19.77
CA LEU A 225 21.53 18.81 -21.13
C LEU A 225 21.63 20.06 -22.05
N GLY A 226 21.32 21.26 -21.54
CA GLY A 226 21.39 22.50 -22.32
C GLY A 226 20.19 22.76 -23.24
N PHE A 227 19.09 22.04 -23.07
CA PHE A 227 17.83 22.30 -23.79
C PHE A 227 17.06 23.44 -23.12
N SER A 228 17.09 24.62 -23.74
CA SER A 228 16.16 25.71 -23.43
C SER A 228 15.20 25.87 -24.60
N ASN A 229 13.89 25.89 -24.32
CA ASN A 229 12.79 26.06 -25.28
C ASN A 229 13.18 26.87 -26.53
N GLY A 230 13.36 26.18 -27.67
CA GLY A 230 13.48 26.86 -28.97
C GLY A 230 14.44 26.30 -30.01
N SER A 231 15.29 25.31 -29.72
CA SER A 231 16.24 24.79 -30.72
C SER A 231 16.06 23.29 -30.98
N ALA A 232 14.90 22.91 -31.49
CA ALA A 232 14.76 21.72 -32.32
C ALA A 232 14.63 22.19 -33.77
N THR A 233 15.76 22.45 -34.41
CA THR A 233 15.80 22.62 -35.87
C THR A 233 17.04 21.90 -36.40
N GLY A 234 16.81 20.82 -37.16
CA GLY A 234 17.75 20.25 -38.13
C GLY A 234 18.59 19.10 -37.61
#